data_AF-A0A8E3B2Z6-F1
#
_entry.id   AF-A0A8E3B2Z6-F1
#
_cell.length_a   1.000
_cell.length_b   1.000
_cell.length_c   1.000
_cell.angle_alpha   90.00
_cell.angle_beta   90.00
_cell.angle_gamma   90.00
#
_symmetry.space_group_name_H-M   'P 1'
#
loop_
_entity.id
_entity.type
_entity.pdbx_description
1 polymer ?
#
loop_
_entity_poly.entity_id
_entity_poly.type
_entity_poly.pdbx_seq_one_letter_code
_entity_poly.pdbx_strand_id
1 'polypeptide(L)'
;MATIAIIGHGRSPEGKRWGKFIDGCDTVIRMWDCAWQDAVDYGQKYDFGLLEAHPAMIKTFQQNNRRKPARGWVASILHQPDRCDMPKGTELVDQKPWNTIGEKLGGLGATGRLQFTRGTIATCWAIERAQRGSTIALVGFDNIAAGKTLELDQAFSPTYRKNPGTFSFSAYKGGVSKAGNHDFAIELPVMQHLARRQRVRLVAAGDIWPEPERDAPVLTDWRPDPVRTALVLGDAACVHADAASALKLFTPNAVAAANNIGIEWQGHLDYWFTLHPGACIDWIGIRDAVSRRVKAGRNKPEVWAHKAAPGIDKTTPDWGGSTGLLAVKGLLELGYERIVLGGVPMDTSPHFYNGQPWRQVERYRQAWRAHLADLAPFVRSMGGWTAELLGKPDADWLGSDCPQPSLLTSA
;
A
#
# COMPACT_ATOMS: atom_id res chain seq x y z
N MET A 1 -26.44 -13.93 24.69
CA MET A 1 -24.99 -13.83 24.96
C MET A 1 -24.43 -12.91 23.90
N ALA A 2 -23.71 -11.85 24.26
CA ALA A 2 -23.18 -10.92 23.27
C ALA A 2 -21.96 -11.53 22.56
N THR A 3 -21.78 -11.19 21.28
CA THR A 3 -20.60 -11.52 20.48
C THR A 3 -19.84 -10.24 20.18
N ILE A 4 -18.55 -10.22 20.51
CA ILE A 4 -17.65 -9.09 20.29
C ILE A 4 -16.55 -9.56 19.35
N ALA A 5 -16.39 -8.89 18.20
CA ALA A 5 -15.30 -9.18 17.28
C ALA A 5 -14.15 -8.19 17.49
N ILE A 6 -12.93 -8.72 17.62
CA ILE A 6 -11.69 -7.93 17.65
C ILE A 6 -11.00 -8.15 16.30
N ILE A 7 -10.87 -7.07 15.53
CA ILE A 7 -10.36 -7.14 14.16
C ILE A 7 -8.89 -6.71 14.15
N GLY A 8 -8.02 -7.71 14.02
CA GLY A 8 -6.58 -7.66 13.87
C GLY A 8 -6.11 -7.19 12.47
N HIS A 9 -4.79 -7.15 12.26
CA HIS A 9 -4.17 -6.88 10.95
C HIS A 9 -3.67 -8.13 10.22
N GLY A 10 -3.90 -9.31 10.81
CA GLY A 10 -3.59 -10.58 10.18
C GLY A 10 -4.34 -10.78 8.87
N ARG A 11 -3.72 -11.54 7.99
CA ARG A 11 -4.17 -11.91 6.66
C ARG A 11 -5.20 -13.04 6.66
N SER A 12 -5.34 -13.83 7.73
CA SER A 12 -6.26 -14.99 7.75
C SER A 12 -7.72 -14.73 7.33
N PRO A 13 -8.29 -13.51 7.45
CA PRO A 13 -9.64 -13.23 6.92
C PRO A 13 -9.71 -13.12 5.39
N GLU A 14 -8.60 -12.92 4.68
CA GLU A 14 -8.60 -12.72 3.22
C GLU A 14 -9.19 -13.93 2.48
N GLY A 15 -10.17 -13.66 1.61
CA GLY A 15 -10.90 -14.67 0.85
C GLY A 15 -11.94 -15.45 1.66
N LYS A 16 -12.08 -15.21 2.97
CA LYS A 16 -13.01 -15.94 3.85
C LYS A 16 -14.44 -15.42 3.79
N ARG A 17 -14.63 -14.20 3.27
CA ARG A 17 -15.93 -13.51 3.20
C ARG A 17 -16.59 -13.38 4.56
N TRP A 18 -15.79 -13.18 5.60
CA TRP A 18 -16.26 -13.11 6.98
C TRP A 18 -16.97 -11.80 7.34
N GLY A 19 -16.98 -10.81 6.44
CA GLY A 19 -17.49 -9.47 6.70
C GLY A 19 -18.94 -9.45 7.20
N LYS A 20 -19.81 -10.29 6.65
CA LYS A 20 -21.19 -10.42 7.13
C LYS A 20 -21.29 -10.95 8.56
N PHE A 21 -20.40 -11.85 8.98
CA PHE A 21 -20.39 -12.40 10.34
C PHE A 21 -19.81 -11.38 11.33
N ILE A 22 -18.78 -10.65 10.91
CA ILE A 22 -18.22 -9.53 11.68
C ILE A 22 -19.28 -8.46 11.90
N ASP A 23 -19.99 -8.05 10.86
CA ASP A 23 -21.02 -7.01 10.94
C ASP A 23 -22.24 -7.45 11.76
N GLY A 24 -22.50 -8.75 11.82
CA GLY A 24 -23.52 -9.36 12.67
C GLY A 24 -23.16 -9.44 14.17
N CYS A 25 -21.90 -9.20 14.56
CA CYS A 25 -21.51 -9.18 15.97
C CYS A 25 -22.13 -7.98 16.70
N ASP A 26 -22.44 -8.10 17.99
CA ASP A 26 -23.03 -7.01 18.79
C ASP A 26 -22.11 -5.79 18.88
N THR A 27 -20.79 -6.04 18.98
CA THR A 27 -19.74 -5.00 19.04
C THR A 27 -18.55 -5.40 18.18
N VAL A 28 -18.02 -4.45 17.40
CA VAL A 28 -16.81 -4.62 16.59
C VAL A 28 -15.76 -3.59 17.00
N ILE A 29 -14.58 -4.09 17.38
CA ILE A 29 -13.43 -3.28 17.78
C ILE A 29 -12.34 -3.43 16.72
N ARG A 30 -11.82 -2.31 16.21
CA ARG A 30 -10.72 -2.30 15.24
C ARG A 30 -9.56 -1.45 15.73
N MET A 31 -8.37 -1.69 15.19
CA MET A 31 -7.29 -0.73 15.28
C MET A 31 -7.61 0.50 14.43
N TRP A 32 -7.09 1.66 14.83
CA TRP A 32 -7.40 2.93 14.19
C TRP A 32 -7.04 2.99 12.70
N ASP A 33 -5.99 2.29 12.27
CA ASP A 33 -5.46 2.19 10.91
C ASP A 33 -6.14 1.09 10.06
N CYS A 34 -7.44 0.84 10.28
CA CYS A 34 -8.23 -0.22 9.62
C CYS A 34 -8.83 0.13 8.25
N ALA A 35 -8.38 1.21 7.60
CA ALA A 35 -9.00 1.70 6.36
C ALA A 35 -8.68 0.85 5.12
N TRP A 36 -7.70 -0.04 5.20
CA TRP A 36 -7.30 -0.95 4.12
C TRP A 36 -8.11 -2.26 4.11
N GLN A 37 -8.85 -2.54 5.18
CA GLN A 37 -9.54 -3.81 5.39
C GLN A 37 -10.74 -3.93 4.44
N ASP A 38 -10.73 -4.93 3.57
CA ASP A 38 -11.80 -5.18 2.61
C ASP A 38 -13.12 -5.51 3.32
N ALA A 39 -14.23 -4.93 2.87
CA ALA A 39 -15.52 -5.09 3.53
C ALA A 39 -16.11 -6.50 3.38
N VAL A 40 -15.79 -7.24 2.32
CA VAL A 40 -16.27 -8.61 2.11
C VAL A 40 -15.66 -9.54 3.15
N ASP A 41 -14.37 -9.38 3.44
CA ASP A 41 -13.64 -10.24 4.37
C ASP A 41 -13.67 -9.73 5.83
N TYR A 42 -13.56 -8.42 6.03
CA TYR A 42 -13.40 -7.80 7.34
C TYR A 42 -14.64 -7.04 7.82
N GLY A 43 -15.69 -6.90 7.01
CA GLY A 43 -16.91 -6.19 7.38
C GLY A 43 -16.74 -4.68 7.46
N GLN A 44 -17.84 -3.94 7.62
CA GLN A 44 -17.84 -2.49 7.71
C GLN A 44 -18.06 -1.97 9.13
N LYS A 45 -18.68 -2.75 10.02
CA LYS A 45 -19.03 -2.31 11.37
C LYS A 45 -17.78 -1.92 12.17
N TYR A 46 -17.86 -0.80 12.87
CA TYR A 46 -16.75 -0.20 13.60
C TYR A 46 -17.29 0.57 14.81
N ASP A 47 -17.51 -0.12 15.93
CA ASP A 47 -18.08 0.48 17.14
C ASP A 47 -17.02 1.22 17.96
N PHE A 48 -15.86 0.59 18.17
CA PHE A 48 -14.75 1.17 18.94
C PHE A 48 -13.44 1.08 18.18
N GLY A 49 -12.64 2.14 18.28
CA GLY A 49 -11.29 2.20 17.74
C GLY A 49 -10.24 2.14 18.84
N LEU A 50 -9.22 1.30 18.67
CA LEU A 50 -8.06 1.28 19.57
C LEU A 50 -6.92 2.13 18.99
N LEU A 51 -6.37 3.02 19.82
CA LEU A 51 -5.15 3.79 19.57
C LEU A 51 -4.16 3.71 20.75
N GLU A 52 -3.00 4.32 20.59
CA GLU A 52 -1.93 4.37 21.60
C GLU A 52 -1.73 5.81 22.08
N ALA A 53 -1.83 6.02 23.40
CA ALA A 53 -1.53 7.30 24.04
C ALA A 53 0.00 7.45 24.18
N HIS A 54 0.61 7.92 23.08
CA HIS A 54 2.02 8.29 22.96
C HIS A 54 2.12 9.52 22.04
N PRO A 55 2.85 10.60 22.41
CA PRO A 55 2.88 11.84 21.61
C PRO A 55 3.28 11.65 20.13
N ALA A 56 4.25 10.76 19.85
CA ALA A 56 4.62 10.44 18.46
C ALA A 56 3.52 9.66 17.71
N MET A 57 2.80 8.77 18.40
CA MET A 57 1.77 7.93 17.78
C MET A 57 0.49 8.72 17.56
N ILE A 58 0.11 9.61 18.49
CA ILE A 58 -1.10 10.42 18.33
C ILE A 58 -0.99 11.37 17.13
N LYS A 59 0.20 11.94 16.88
CA LYS A 59 0.45 12.74 15.68
C LYS A 59 0.24 11.91 14.41
N THR A 60 0.77 10.69 14.38
CA THR A 60 0.63 9.81 13.21
C THR A 60 -0.82 9.36 13.03
N PHE A 61 -1.52 9.07 14.13
CA PHE A 61 -2.96 8.81 14.14
C PHE A 61 -3.75 9.98 13.53
N GLN A 62 -3.50 11.21 14.00
CA GLN A 62 -4.19 12.41 13.48
C GLN A 62 -3.98 12.62 11.98
N GLN A 63 -2.79 12.26 11.47
CA GLN A 63 -2.46 12.39 10.05
C GLN A 63 -3.06 11.29 9.17
N ASN A 64 -3.20 10.07 9.69
CA ASN A 64 -3.47 8.88 8.88
C ASN A 64 -4.81 8.21 9.18
N ASN A 65 -5.51 8.61 10.24
CA ASN A 65 -6.79 8.00 10.57
C ASN A 65 -7.87 8.38 9.56
N ARG A 66 -8.35 7.39 8.81
CA ARG A 66 -9.35 7.58 7.74
C ARG A 66 -10.75 7.12 8.12
N ARG A 67 -10.93 6.53 9.30
CA ARG A 67 -12.24 6.01 9.77
C ARG A 67 -12.51 6.49 11.18
N LYS A 68 -13.79 6.65 11.52
CA LYS A 68 -14.22 7.00 12.88
C LYS A 68 -15.10 5.90 13.44
N PRO A 69 -14.84 5.42 14.67
CA PRO A 69 -15.70 4.46 15.33
C PRO A 69 -17.02 5.13 15.75
N ALA A 70 -18.10 4.36 15.76
CA ALA A 70 -19.45 4.85 16.05
C ALA A 70 -19.66 5.22 17.52
N ARG A 71 -18.97 4.55 18.45
CA ARG A 71 -19.18 4.71 19.91
C ARG A 71 -18.05 5.44 20.62
N GLY A 72 -16.81 5.26 20.17
CA GLY A 72 -15.69 6.00 20.74
C GLY A 72 -14.32 5.36 20.54
N TRP A 73 -13.34 5.98 21.17
CA TRP A 73 -11.95 5.55 21.13
C TRP A 73 -11.52 4.98 22.48
N VAL A 74 -10.65 3.97 22.41
CA VAL A 74 -9.94 3.39 23.55
C VAL A 74 -8.45 3.62 23.29
N ALA A 75 -7.72 4.11 24.29
CA ALA A 75 -6.31 4.43 24.16
C ALA A 75 -5.47 3.73 25.23
N SER A 76 -4.51 2.91 24.80
CA SER A 76 -3.54 2.32 25.72
C SER A 76 -2.51 3.36 26.18
N ILE A 77 -2.27 3.44 27.48
CA ILE A 77 -1.25 4.33 28.04
C ILE A 77 0.13 3.73 27.76
N LEU A 78 0.89 4.38 26.86
CA LEU A 78 2.28 4.00 26.57
C LEU A 78 3.27 5.01 27.17
N HIS A 79 3.08 6.30 26.91
CA HIS A 79 4.00 7.34 27.34
C HIS A 79 3.33 8.71 27.36
N GLN A 80 3.40 9.44 28.48
CA GLN A 80 2.94 10.84 28.60
C GLN A 80 1.54 11.10 27.99
N PRO A 81 0.49 10.39 28.46
CA PRO A 81 -0.86 10.51 27.90
C PRO A 81 -1.45 11.91 28.06
N ASP A 82 -1.00 12.67 29.06
CA ASP A 82 -1.33 14.08 29.34
C ASP A 82 -0.86 15.04 28.24
N ARG A 83 0.13 14.63 27.44
CA ARG A 83 0.64 15.41 26.29
C ARG A 83 0.03 14.98 24.95
N CYS A 84 -0.93 14.08 24.97
CA CYS A 84 -1.58 13.58 23.77
C CYS A 84 -2.89 14.34 23.51
N ASP A 85 -3.01 14.99 22.36
CA ASP A 85 -4.26 15.58 21.89
C ASP A 85 -5.20 14.49 21.33
N MET A 86 -5.82 13.75 22.25
CA MET A 86 -6.67 12.62 21.91
C MET A 86 -8.10 13.06 21.51
N PRO A 87 -8.82 12.24 20.72
CA PRO A 87 -10.23 12.47 20.46
C PRO A 87 -11.03 12.64 21.76
N LYS A 88 -12.00 13.58 21.76
CA LYS A 88 -12.87 13.80 22.91
C LYS A 88 -13.59 12.50 23.30
N GLY A 89 -13.64 12.21 24.61
CA GLY A 89 -14.28 11.01 25.14
C GLY A 89 -13.48 9.73 24.96
N THR A 90 -12.19 9.82 24.60
CA THR A 90 -11.29 8.65 24.57
C THR A 90 -11.15 8.06 25.96
N GLU A 91 -11.41 6.76 26.08
CA GLU A 91 -11.20 6.00 27.30
C GLU A 91 -9.73 5.56 27.42
N LEU A 92 -9.07 5.95 28.51
CA LEU A 92 -7.68 5.58 28.77
C LEU A 92 -7.58 4.25 29.51
N VAL A 93 -6.64 3.40 29.06
CA VAL A 93 -6.44 2.06 29.60
C VAL A 93 -4.97 1.85 29.97
N ASP A 94 -4.73 1.48 31.23
CA ASP A 94 -3.40 1.06 31.70
C ASP A 94 -3.21 -0.44 31.47
N GLN A 95 -2.19 -0.81 30.69
CA GLN A 95 -1.85 -2.20 30.41
C GLN A 95 -1.00 -2.87 31.52
N LYS A 96 -0.51 -2.12 32.52
CA LYS A 96 0.34 -2.67 33.60
C LYS A 96 -0.26 -3.90 34.28
N PRO A 97 -1.56 -3.96 34.65
CA PRO A 97 -2.14 -5.14 35.26
C PRO A 97 -2.02 -6.39 34.39
N TRP A 98 -2.17 -6.24 33.07
CA TRP A 98 -2.03 -7.33 32.12
C TRP A 98 -0.56 -7.72 31.95
N ASN A 99 0.36 -6.74 31.92
CA ASN A 99 1.79 -7.01 31.83
C ASN A 99 2.26 -7.86 33.02
N THR A 100 1.80 -7.54 34.23
CA THR A 100 2.08 -8.35 35.43
C THR A 100 1.59 -9.80 35.29
N ILE A 101 0.46 -10.03 34.61
CA ILE A 101 -0.01 -11.40 34.32
C ILE A 101 0.94 -12.06 33.32
N GLY A 102 1.31 -11.37 32.24
CA GLY A 102 2.24 -11.88 31.24
C GLY A 102 3.61 -12.24 31.82
N GLU A 103 4.18 -11.37 32.65
CA GLU A 103 5.45 -11.59 33.35
C GLU A 103 5.38 -12.82 34.28
N LYS A 104 4.28 -13.00 35.02
CA LYS A 104 4.06 -14.20 35.86
C LYS A 104 3.91 -15.49 35.04
N LEU A 105 3.49 -15.38 33.79
CA LEU A 105 3.45 -16.50 32.84
C LEU A 105 4.79 -16.71 32.12
N GLY A 106 5.83 -15.92 32.45
CA GLY A 106 7.16 -16.01 31.87
C GLY A 106 7.39 -15.16 30.62
N GLY A 107 6.45 -14.27 30.27
CA GLY A 107 6.55 -13.36 29.14
C GLY A 107 7.60 -12.28 29.36
N LEU A 108 8.42 -12.03 28.34
CA LEU A 108 9.44 -10.98 28.38
C LEU A 108 9.77 -10.52 26.97
N GLY A 109 9.53 -9.24 26.66
CA GLY A 109 9.92 -8.65 25.37
C GLY A 109 11.45 -8.66 25.14
N ALA A 110 11.88 -8.44 23.89
CA ALA A 110 13.29 -8.49 23.52
C ALA A 110 14.15 -7.42 24.23
N THR A 111 13.54 -6.34 24.70
CA THR A 111 14.19 -5.26 25.45
C THR A 111 14.23 -5.51 26.96
N GLY A 112 13.69 -6.64 27.44
CA GLY A 112 13.46 -6.90 28.85
C GLY A 112 12.21 -6.24 29.42
N ARG A 113 11.40 -5.56 28.59
CA ARG A 113 10.09 -5.02 28.97
C ARG A 113 9.00 -5.71 28.17
N LEU A 114 7.91 -6.10 28.84
CA LEU A 114 6.73 -6.65 28.18
C LEU A 114 5.74 -5.53 27.86
N GLN A 115 5.31 -5.46 26.60
CA GLN A 115 4.18 -4.66 26.14
C GLN A 115 3.37 -5.48 25.14
N PHE A 116 2.05 -5.38 25.20
CA PHE A 116 1.19 -6.13 24.31
C PHE A 116 0.96 -5.43 22.98
N THR A 117 0.71 -6.21 21.93
CA THR A 117 0.21 -5.66 20.68
C THR A 117 -1.13 -4.96 20.88
N ARG A 118 -1.46 -4.03 19.95
CA ARG A 118 -2.77 -3.37 19.90
C ARG A 118 -3.93 -4.36 19.92
N GLY A 119 -3.89 -5.43 19.12
CA GLY A 119 -4.94 -6.45 19.10
C GLY A 119 -5.16 -7.09 20.47
N THR A 120 -4.09 -7.39 21.20
CA THR A 120 -4.16 -7.98 22.54
C THR A 120 -4.71 -6.99 23.57
N ILE A 121 -4.29 -5.73 23.54
CA ILE A 121 -4.83 -4.68 24.41
C ILE A 121 -6.34 -4.51 24.19
N ALA A 122 -6.80 -4.42 22.93
CA ALA A 122 -8.22 -4.33 22.60
C ALA A 122 -9.01 -5.54 23.13
N THR A 123 -8.42 -6.73 23.02
CA THR A 123 -9.02 -7.97 23.50
C THR A 123 -9.14 -8.00 25.02
N CYS A 124 -8.07 -7.67 25.76
CA CYS A 124 -8.09 -7.61 27.21
C CYS A 124 -9.12 -6.59 27.72
N TRP A 125 -9.17 -5.40 27.10
CA TRP A 125 -10.16 -4.38 27.39
C TRP A 125 -11.60 -4.87 27.19
N ALA A 126 -11.85 -5.58 26.08
CA ALA A 126 -13.16 -6.14 25.75
C ALA A 126 -13.57 -7.24 26.73
N ILE A 127 -12.65 -8.14 27.10
CA ILE A 127 -12.91 -9.22 28.06
C ILE A 127 -13.37 -8.67 29.41
N GLU A 128 -12.75 -7.59 29.91
CA GLU A 128 -13.09 -7.01 31.21
C GLU A 128 -14.44 -6.27 31.23
N ARG A 129 -14.94 -5.85 30.06
CA ARG A 129 -16.24 -5.16 29.90
C ARG A 129 -17.36 -6.07 29.44
N ALA A 130 -17.03 -7.25 28.93
CA ALA A 130 -18.00 -8.18 28.41
C ALA A 130 -18.87 -8.76 29.54
N GLN A 131 -20.16 -8.93 29.26
CA GLN A 131 -21.06 -9.66 30.15
C GLN A 131 -20.62 -11.13 30.26
N ARG A 132 -20.82 -11.75 31.43
CA ARG A 132 -20.55 -13.19 31.60
C ARG A 132 -21.29 -14.01 30.54
N GLY A 133 -20.59 -15.00 29.97
CA GLY A 133 -21.10 -15.83 28.88
C GLY A 133 -21.00 -15.20 27.48
N SER A 134 -20.52 -13.96 27.36
CA SER A 134 -20.22 -13.38 26.03
C SER A 134 -19.12 -14.17 25.31
N THR A 135 -19.09 -14.04 23.98
CA THR A 135 -18.02 -14.58 23.12
C THR A 135 -17.19 -13.46 22.54
N ILE A 136 -15.87 -13.56 22.64
CA ILE A 136 -14.89 -12.71 21.97
C ILE A 136 -14.30 -13.50 20.81
N ALA A 137 -14.50 -13.01 19.58
CA ALA A 137 -13.95 -13.60 18.36
C ALA A 137 -12.71 -12.83 17.90
N LEU A 138 -11.58 -13.52 17.79
CA LEU A 138 -10.32 -12.99 17.29
C LEU A 138 -10.23 -13.15 15.77
N VAL A 139 -10.17 -12.05 15.03
CA VAL A 139 -10.16 -12.01 13.56
C VAL A 139 -8.82 -11.45 13.09
N GLY A 140 -8.02 -12.20 12.32
CA GLY A 140 -6.70 -11.71 11.86
C GLY A 140 -5.65 -11.58 12.98
N PHE A 141 -5.55 -12.59 13.84
CA PHE A 141 -4.60 -12.66 14.97
C PHE A 141 -3.43 -13.63 14.67
N ASP A 142 -2.97 -13.69 13.43
CA ASP A 142 -2.18 -14.81 12.90
C ASP A 142 -0.84 -15.02 13.63
N ASN A 143 -0.10 -13.94 13.89
CA ASN A 143 1.15 -14.02 14.66
C ASN A 143 0.94 -14.49 16.11
N ILE A 144 -0.16 -14.06 16.73
CA ILE A 144 -0.50 -14.45 18.10
C ILE A 144 -0.95 -15.91 18.14
N ALA A 145 -1.76 -16.34 17.17
CA ALA A 145 -2.17 -17.73 17.02
C ALA A 145 -0.96 -18.65 16.76
N ALA A 146 0.03 -18.17 16.00
CA ALA A 146 1.28 -18.89 15.76
C ALA A 146 2.26 -18.85 16.94
N GLY A 147 2.04 -17.99 17.94
CA GLY A 147 2.98 -17.73 19.04
C GLY A 147 4.31 -17.10 18.59
N LYS A 148 4.37 -16.60 17.35
CA LYS A 148 5.56 -16.03 16.72
C LYS A 148 5.17 -15.16 15.54
N THR A 149 6.08 -14.28 15.14
CA THR A 149 6.02 -13.61 13.84
C THR A 149 6.00 -14.65 12.71
N LEU A 150 5.04 -14.54 11.81
CA LEU A 150 5.03 -15.26 10.53
C LEU A 150 5.89 -14.51 9.51
N GLU A 151 6.17 -15.13 8.36
CA GLU A 151 6.79 -14.39 7.25
C GLU A 151 5.92 -13.22 6.82
N LEU A 152 6.53 -12.17 6.26
CA LEU A 152 5.86 -10.89 6.04
C LEU A 152 4.61 -11.01 5.16
N ASP A 153 4.67 -11.85 4.12
CA ASP A 153 3.58 -12.15 3.19
C ASP A 153 2.51 -13.11 3.75
N GLN A 154 2.85 -13.84 4.82
CA GLN A 154 1.93 -14.69 5.58
C GLN A 154 1.21 -13.89 6.67
N ALA A 155 1.91 -12.94 7.30
CA ALA A 155 1.41 -12.16 8.42
C ALA A 155 0.47 -11.03 8.01
N PHE A 156 0.71 -10.39 6.86
CA PHE A 156 0.07 -9.13 6.50
C PHE A 156 -0.43 -9.11 5.06
N SER A 157 -1.60 -8.49 4.88
CA SER A 157 -2.17 -8.19 3.57
C SER A 157 -1.19 -7.39 2.70
N PRO A 158 -1.06 -7.68 1.38
CA PRO A 158 -0.36 -6.81 0.45
C PRO A 158 -0.84 -5.35 0.52
N THR A 159 -2.13 -5.11 0.70
CA THR A 159 -2.72 -3.76 0.80
C THR A 159 -2.24 -3.06 2.06
N TYR A 160 -2.20 -3.75 3.20
CA TYR A 160 -1.64 -3.19 4.43
C TYR A 160 -0.16 -2.88 4.29
N ARG A 161 0.61 -3.75 3.62
CA ARG A 161 2.05 -3.54 3.41
C ARG A 161 2.38 -2.31 2.57
N LYS A 162 1.53 -1.95 1.61
CA LYS A 162 1.66 -0.73 0.80
C LYS A 162 1.45 0.55 1.64
N ASN A 163 0.68 0.48 2.73
CA ASN A 163 0.42 1.63 3.60
C ASN A 163 0.17 1.19 5.06
N PRO A 164 1.23 0.87 5.82
CA PRO A 164 1.10 0.24 7.14
C PRO A 164 0.74 1.20 8.28
N GLY A 165 0.41 2.46 7.97
CA GLY A 165 0.17 3.50 8.96
C GLY A 165 1.44 3.79 9.78
N THR A 166 1.44 3.39 11.05
CA THR A 166 2.59 3.56 11.96
C THR A 166 3.57 2.38 11.98
N PHE A 167 3.20 1.23 11.42
CA PHE A 167 4.00 0.03 11.57
C PHE A 167 5.17 0.01 10.57
N SER A 168 6.40 0.00 11.08
CA SER A 168 7.59 -0.16 10.24
C SER A 168 7.92 -1.65 10.06
N PHE A 169 8.02 -2.10 8.81
CA PHE A 169 8.49 -3.45 8.49
C PHE A 169 10.01 -3.59 8.49
N SER A 170 10.78 -2.51 8.61
CA SER A 170 12.25 -2.57 8.51
C SER A 170 12.91 -3.46 9.57
N ALA A 171 12.29 -3.56 10.75
CA ALA A 171 12.76 -4.41 11.85
C ALA A 171 11.96 -5.72 11.98
N TYR A 172 11.02 -5.98 11.06
CA TYR A 172 10.20 -7.19 11.11
C TYR A 172 10.99 -8.38 10.58
N LYS A 173 11.08 -9.44 11.39
CA LYS A 173 11.75 -10.69 11.04
C LYS A 173 10.77 -11.83 11.27
N GLY A 174 10.54 -12.68 10.28
CA GLY A 174 9.73 -13.88 10.44
C GLY A 174 10.39 -14.90 11.37
N GLY A 175 9.55 -15.72 12.01
CA GLY A 175 9.97 -16.87 12.81
C GLY A 175 10.42 -16.57 14.25
N VAL A 176 10.39 -15.31 14.71
CA VAL A 176 10.76 -14.96 16.09
C VAL A 176 9.53 -14.82 16.98
N SER A 177 9.61 -15.33 18.22
CA SER A 177 8.55 -15.16 19.22
C SER A 177 8.48 -13.76 19.82
N LYS A 178 9.55 -12.96 19.66
CA LYS A 178 9.69 -11.63 20.26
C LYS A 178 10.04 -10.60 19.20
N ALA A 179 9.29 -9.49 19.18
CA ALA A 179 9.58 -8.34 18.31
C ALA A 179 9.42 -7.04 19.12
N GLY A 180 10.52 -6.33 19.33
CA GLY A 180 10.54 -5.17 20.21
C GLY A 180 10.14 -5.54 21.64
N ASN A 181 9.08 -4.92 22.16
CA ASN A 181 8.55 -5.20 23.50
C ASN A 181 7.48 -6.31 23.50
N HIS A 182 7.09 -6.83 22.33
CA HIS A 182 6.07 -7.86 22.19
C HIS A 182 6.65 -9.26 22.34
N ASP A 183 5.87 -10.14 22.96
CA ASP A 183 6.15 -11.57 23.10
C ASP A 183 4.90 -12.35 22.64
N PHE A 184 4.86 -12.73 21.35
CA PHE A 184 3.69 -13.34 20.73
C PHE A 184 3.28 -14.66 21.37
N ALA A 185 4.24 -15.37 21.99
CA ALA A 185 3.98 -16.63 22.69
C ALA A 185 3.18 -16.43 23.98
N ILE A 186 3.23 -15.24 24.60
CA ILE A 186 2.55 -14.96 25.87
C ILE A 186 1.20 -14.25 25.72
N GLU A 187 0.96 -13.57 24.61
CA GLU A 187 -0.23 -12.73 24.45
C GLU A 187 -1.53 -13.56 24.52
N LEU A 188 -1.59 -14.69 23.80
CA LEU A 188 -2.77 -15.56 23.83
C LEU A 188 -3.01 -16.19 25.23
N PRO A 189 -2.01 -16.75 25.92
CA PRO A 189 -2.16 -17.19 27.30
C PRO A 189 -2.72 -16.13 28.26
N VAL A 190 -2.29 -14.86 28.13
CA VAL A 190 -2.80 -13.75 28.95
C VAL A 190 -4.28 -13.50 28.66
N MET A 191 -4.67 -13.41 27.38
CA MET A 191 -6.06 -13.22 27.00
C MET A 191 -6.94 -14.39 27.47
N GLN A 192 -6.47 -15.63 27.34
CA GLN A 192 -7.16 -16.83 27.84
C GLN A 192 -7.29 -16.86 29.36
N HIS A 193 -6.28 -16.37 30.09
CA HIS A 193 -6.35 -16.23 31.55
C HIS A 193 -7.45 -15.24 31.96
N LEU A 194 -7.48 -14.06 31.34
CA LEU A 194 -8.51 -13.05 31.59
C LEU A 194 -9.90 -13.56 31.22
N ALA A 195 -10.05 -14.19 30.05
CA ALA A 195 -11.33 -14.74 29.58
C ALA A 195 -11.91 -15.75 30.58
N ARG A 196 -11.09 -16.69 31.09
CA ARG A 196 -11.51 -17.64 32.14
C ARG A 196 -11.95 -16.94 33.41
N ARG A 197 -11.18 -15.95 33.88
CA ARG A 197 -11.52 -15.17 35.08
C ARG A 197 -12.84 -14.43 34.94
N GLN A 198 -13.13 -13.86 33.77
CA GLN A 198 -14.37 -13.13 33.49
C GLN A 198 -15.53 -14.03 33.05
N ARG A 199 -15.30 -15.34 32.90
CA ARG A 199 -16.28 -16.31 32.37
C ARG A 199 -16.81 -15.90 30.99
N VAL A 200 -15.88 -15.49 30.13
CA VAL A 200 -16.10 -15.09 28.74
C VAL A 200 -15.45 -16.14 27.85
N ARG A 201 -16.08 -16.49 26.74
CA ARG A 201 -15.54 -17.42 25.75
C ARG A 201 -14.62 -16.64 24.80
N LEU A 202 -13.36 -17.06 24.66
CA LEU A 202 -12.41 -16.49 23.70
C LEU A 202 -12.14 -17.54 22.61
N VAL A 203 -12.32 -17.19 21.34
CA VAL A 203 -12.17 -18.10 20.19
C VAL A 203 -11.49 -17.41 19.02
N ALA A 204 -10.81 -18.18 18.16
CA ALA A 204 -10.45 -17.69 16.84
C ALA A 204 -11.69 -17.70 15.93
N ALA A 205 -11.76 -16.74 15.01
CA ALA A 205 -12.87 -16.63 14.07
C ALA A 205 -13.08 -17.91 13.24
N GLY A 206 -11.99 -18.54 12.77
CA GLY A 206 -12.03 -19.79 12.01
C GLY A 206 -12.60 -20.99 12.78
N ASP A 207 -12.69 -20.91 14.11
CA ASP A 207 -13.30 -21.98 14.93
C ASP A 207 -14.83 -21.89 14.97
N ILE A 208 -15.41 -20.74 14.62
CA ILE A 208 -16.85 -20.47 14.77
C ILE A 208 -17.54 -19.99 13.50
N TRP A 209 -16.79 -19.49 12.52
CA TRP A 209 -17.32 -19.03 11.24
C TRP A 209 -16.95 -20.01 10.13
N PRO A 210 -17.88 -20.27 9.20
CA PRO A 210 -17.64 -21.23 8.14
C PRO A 210 -16.50 -20.77 7.24
N GLU A 211 -15.74 -21.74 6.76
CA GLU A 211 -14.91 -21.59 5.58
C GLU A 211 -15.83 -21.47 4.35
N PRO A 212 -15.53 -20.59 3.38
CA PRO A 212 -16.28 -20.57 2.13
C PRO A 212 -16.20 -21.94 1.46
N GLU A 213 -17.32 -22.42 0.90
CA GLU A 213 -17.33 -23.62 0.08
C GLU A 213 -16.31 -23.46 -1.06
N ARG A 214 -15.38 -24.41 -1.16
CA ARG A 214 -14.23 -24.35 -2.09
C ARG A 214 -14.63 -24.34 -3.57
N ASP A 215 -15.91 -24.55 -3.89
CA ASP A 215 -16.39 -24.84 -5.24
C ASP A 215 -17.19 -23.71 -5.91
N ALA A 216 -17.42 -22.58 -5.22
CA ALA A 216 -17.95 -21.40 -5.89
C ALA A 216 -16.77 -20.56 -6.42
N PRO A 217 -16.52 -20.50 -7.76
CA PRO A 217 -15.67 -19.45 -8.29
C PRO A 217 -16.23 -18.15 -7.74
N VAL A 218 -15.38 -17.40 -7.04
CA VAL A 218 -15.82 -16.16 -6.42
C VAL A 218 -16.26 -15.24 -7.56
N LEU A 219 -17.58 -15.13 -7.76
CA LEU A 219 -18.20 -14.03 -8.48
C LEU A 219 -17.98 -12.79 -7.61
N THR A 220 -16.78 -12.23 -7.69
CA THR A 220 -16.49 -10.91 -7.16
C THR A 220 -17.09 -9.89 -8.11
N ASP A 221 -18.33 -9.47 -7.83
CA ASP A 221 -18.81 -8.16 -8.28
C ASP A 221 -18.05 -7.02 -7.55
N TRP A 222 -17.12 -7.36 -6.65
CA TRP A 222 -16.00 -6.51 -6.27
C TRP A 222 -15.00 -6.51 -7.42
N ARG A 223 -15.03 -5.47 -8.26
CA ARG A 223 -13.88 -5.15 -9.08
C ARG A 223 -12.94 -4.32 -8.19
N PRO A 224 -11.66 -4.68 -8.00
CA PRO A 224 -10.69 -3.64 -7.68
C PRO A 224 -10.89 -2.54 -8.74
N ASP A 225 -10.69 -1.26 -8.38
CA ASP A 225 -10.62 -0.23 -9.43
C ASP A 225 -9.78 -0.80 -10.57
N PRO A 226 -10.28 -0.76 -11.83
CA PRO A 226 -9.64 -1.46 -12.93
C PRO A 226 -8.15 -1.14 -12.92
N VAL A 227 -7.32 -2.18 -13.01
CA VAL A 227 -5.86 -2.08 -12.88
C VAL A 227 -5.39 -0.86 -13.66
N ARG A 228 -4.87 0.14 -12.94
CA ARG A 228 -4.52 1.42 -13.56
C ARG A 228 -3.24 1.23 -14.36
N THR A 229 -3.38 1.29 -15.68
CA THR A 229 -2.30 1.10 -16.64
C THR A 229 -1.82 2.44 -17.19
N ALA A 230 -0.52 2.53 -17.48
CA ALA A 230 0.07 3.71 -18.08
C ALA A 230 1.11 3.36 -19.14
N LEU A 231 1.21 4.21 -20.16
CA LEU A 231 2.28 4.18 -21.15
C LEU A 231 3.20 5.39 -20.93
N VAL A 232 4.49 5.13 -20.71
CA VAL A 232 5.53 6.17 -20.67
C VAL A 232 6.20 6.25 -22.03
N LEU A 233 6.21 7.44 -22.61
CA LEU A 233 6.92 7.77 -23.83
C LEU A 233 8.24 8.43 -23.48
N GLY A 234 9.35 7.79 -23.89
CA GLY A 234 10.70 8.34 -23.75
C GLY A 234 11.17 9.11 -24.99
N ASP A 235 12.46 9.46 -25.03
CA ASP A 235 13.05 10.23 -26.12
C ASP A 235 13.93 9.39 -27.07
N ALA A 236 14.05 8.08 -26.88
CA ALA A 236 14.87 7.25 -27.76
C ALA A 236 14.29 7.20 -29.19
N ALA A 237 15.16 6.97 -30.18
CA ALA A 237 14.77 6.87 -31.58
C ALA A 237 13.67 5.82 -31.86
N CYS A 238 13.56 4.78 -31.03
CA CYS A 238 12.53 3.76 -31.14
C CYS A 238 11.14 4.16 -30.60
N VAL A 239 10.97 5.35 -29.98
CA VAL A 239 9.76 5.70 -29.22
C VAL A 239 8.45 5.50 -30.01
N HIS A 240 8.40 5.92 -31.27
CA HIS A 240 7.18 5.78 -32.07
C HIS A 240 6.84 4.32 -32.37
N ALA A 241 7.84 3.50 -32.67
CA ALA A 241 7.66 2.07 -32.94
C ALA A 241 7.27 1.30 -31.66
N ASP A 242 7.90 1.63 -30.54
CA ASP A 242 7.58 1.05 -29.24
C ASP A 242 6.17 1.43 -28.80
N ALA A 243 5.80 2.70 -28.91
CA ALA A 243 4.46 3.17 -28.55
C ALA A 243 3.38 2.53 -29.42
N ALA A 244 3.59 2.45 -30.74
CA ALA A 244 2.67 1.78 -31.65
C ALA A 244 2.52 0.28 -31.31
N SER A 245 3.60 -0.37 -30.89
CA SER A 245 3.58 -1.77 -30.48
C SER A 245 2.88 -1.96 -29.13
N ALA A 246 3.12 -1.08 -28.16
CA ALA A 246 2.44 -1.09 -26.87
C ALA A 246 0.93 -0.86 -27.01
N LEU A 247 0.51 0.09 -27.84
CA LEU A 247 -0.90 0.41 -28.07
C LEU A 247 -1.67 -0.70 -28.82
N LYS A 248 -0.96 -1.64 -29.47
CA LYS A 248 -1.57 -2.88 -29.99
C LYS A 248 -1.83 -3.92 -28.91
N LEU A 249 -1.14 -3.84 -27.77
CA LEU A 249 -1.28 -4.78 -26.65
C LEU A 249 -2.35 -4.33 -25.66
N PHE A 250 -2.51 -3.02 -25.44
CA PHE A 250 -3.49 -2.49 -24.48
C PHE A 250 -3.84 -1.03 -24.76
N THR A 251 -4.97 -0.59 -24.18
CA THR A 251 -5.34 0.83 -24.10
C THR A 251 -4.96 1.37 -22.72
N PRO A 252 -3.95 2.24 -22.61
CA PRO A 252 -3.52 2.79 -21.32
C PRO A 252 -4.60 3.69 -20.70
N ASN A 253 -4.74 3.65 -19.37
CA ASN A 253 -5.56 4.64 -18.67
C ASN A 253 -4.91 6.03 -18.63
N ALA A 254 -3.59 6.11 -18.78
CA ALA A 254 -2.87 7.37 -18.94
C ALA A 254 -1.63 7.24 -19.83
N VAL A 255 -1.31 8.33 -20.53
CA VAL A 255 -0.08 8.47 -21.31
C VAL A 255 0.79 9.57 -20.71
N ALA A 256 2.03 9.24 -20.39
CA ALA A 256 3.01 10.17 -19.85
C ALA A 256 4.16 10.39 -20.84
N ALA A 257 4.56 11.63 -21.05
CA ALA A 257 5.76 11.98 -21.83
C ALA A 257 6.96 12.28 -20.92
N ALA A 258 8.16 11.92 -21.37
CA ALA A 258 9.43 12.32 -20.77
C ALA A 258 10.17 13.27 -21.73
N ASN A 259 10.41 14.52 -21.32
CA ASN A 259 11.17 15.52 -22.10
C ASN A 259 10.63 15.77 -23.53
N ASN A 260 11.43 15.62 -24.58
CA ASN A 260 11.15 16.21 -25.90
C ASN A 260 9.96 15.56 -26.62
N ILE A 261 9.68 14.28 -26.37
CA ILE A 261 8.55 13.59 -27.01
C ILE A 261 7.21 14.24 -26.71
N GLY A 262 7.07 14.93 -25.57
CA GLY A 262 5.82 15.64 -25.25
C GLY A 262 5.54 16.81 -26.21
N ILE A 263 6.56 17.36 -26.87
CA ILE A 263 6.39 18.38 -27.91
C ILE A 263 5.81 17.71 -29.16
N GLU A 264 6.40 16.60 -29.61
CA GLU A 264 6.12 15.97 -30.91
C GLU A 264 4.92 15.01 -30.90
N TRP A 265 4.59 14.42 -29.75
CA TRP A 265 3.52 13.43 -29.66
C TRP A 265 2.15 14.02 -30.01
N GLN A 266 1.53 13.53 -31.08
CA GLN A 266 0.24 14.04 -31.55
C GLN A 266 -0.94 13.61 -30.68
N GLY A 267 -0.82 12.47 -30.00
CA GLY A 267 -1.88 11.93 -29.14
C GLY A 267 -2.06 12.70 -27.84
N HIS A 268 -3.07 12.30 -27.07
CA HIS A 268 -3.33 12.84 -25.73
C HIS A 268 -2.17 12.53 -24.78
N LEU A 269 -1.87 13.47 -23.87
CA LEU A 269 -0.93 13.28 -22.77
C LEU A 269 -1.59 13.69 -21.45
N ASP A 270 -1.63 12.80 -20.48
CA ASP A 270 -2.10 13.11 -19.13
C ASP A 270 -1.01 13.80 -18.33
N TYR A 271 0.23 13.33 -18.48
CA TYR A 271 1.38 13.77 -17.71
C TYR A 271 2.59 14.11 -18.58
N TRP A 272 3.42 15.04 -18.10
CA TRP A 272 4.71 15.34 -18.71
C TRP A 272 5.78 15.52 -17.64
N PHE A 273 6.76 14.62 -17.65
CA PHE A 273 7.87 14.61 -16.70
C PHE A 273 9.13 15.23 -17.30
N THR A 274 9.88 15.97 -16.48
CA THR A 274 11.20 16.49 -16.86
C THR A 274 12.17 16.58 -15.68
N LEU A 275 13.44 16.27 -15.93
CA LEU A 275 14.53 16.61 -15.01
C LEU A 275 15.07 18.02 -15.26
N HIS A 276 14.64 18.70 -16.32
CA HIS A 276 15.17 19.99 -16.73
C HIS A 276 14.02 21.01 -16.81
N PRO A 277 13.62 21.67 -15.70
CA PRO A 277 12.57 22.67 -15.79
C PRO A 277 12.95 23.88 -16.69
N GLY A 278 14.23 24.27 -16.66
CA GLY A 278 14.79 25.33 -17.52
C GLY A 278 15.40 24.80 -18.81
N ALA A 279 15.72 25.71 -19.74
CA ALA A 279 16.36 25.39 -21.01
C ALA A 279 17.82 24.91 -20.83
N CYS A 280 18.26 24.01 -21.70
CA CYS A 280 19.65 23.60 -21.89
C CYS A 280 19.91 23.32 -23.37
N ILE A 281 21.09 22.78 -23.71
CA ILE A 281 21.58 22.67 -25.10
C ILE A 281 20.54 22.00 -26.03
N ASP A 282 19.92 20.90 -25.57
CA ASP A 282 18.99 20.08 -26.37
C ASP A 282 17.54 20.14 -25.85
N TRP A 283 17.21 21.14 -25.02
CA TRP A 283 15.91 21.25 -24.40
C TRP A 283 15.52 22.70 -24.19
N ILE A 284 14.34 23.08 -24.67
CA ILE A 284 13.87 24.47 -24.65
C ILE A 284 13.32 24.92 -23.29
N GLY A 285 13.26 24.04 -22.30
CA GLY A 285 12.60 24.30 -21.03
C GLY A 285 11.11 23.98 -21.08
N ILE A 286 10.57 23.53 -19.94
CA ILE A 286 9.23 22.93 -19.90
C ILE A 286 8.11 23.94 -20.18
N ARG A 287 8.27 25.18 -19.73
CA ARG A 287 7.31 26.26 -19.96
C ARG A 287 7.12 26.50 -21.47
N ASP A 288 8.22 26.62 -22.19
CA ASP A 288 8.20 26.93 -23.61
C ASP A 288 7.78 25.69 -24.42
N ALA A 289 8.15 24.48 -23.98
CA ALA A 289 7.66 23.21 -24.54
C ALA A 289 6.13 23.05 -24.45
N VAL A 290 5.55 23.30 -23.27
CA VAL A 290 4.09 23.28 -23.08
C VAL A 290 3.42 24.35 -23.95
N SER A 291 4.00 25.56 -24.03
CA SER A 291 3.47 26.62 -24.89
C SER A 291 3.45 26.19 -26.37
N ARG A 292 4.52 25.55 -26.87
CA ARG A 292 4.58 25.02 -28.23
C ARG A 292 3.53 23.94 -28.47
N ARG A 293 3.37 22.99 -27.53
CA ARG A 293 2.36 21.93 -27.62
C ARG A 293 0.94 22.50 -27.75
N VAL A 294 0.59 23.45 -26.88
CA VAL A 294 -0.75 24.08 -26.88
C VAL A 294 -0.97 24.91 -28.15
N LYS A 295 0.03 25.66 -28.62
CA LYS A 295 -0.06 26.42 -29.88
C LYS A 295 -0.24 25.52 -31.10
N ALA A 296 0.25 24.27 -31.05
CA ALA A 296 0.02 23.26 -32.07
C ALA A 296 -1.38 22.60 -31.97
N GLY A 297 -2.28 23.10 -31.12
CA GLY A 297 -3.63 22.58 -30.96
C GLY A 297 -3.71 21.28 -30.13
N ARG A 298 -2.64 20.90 -29.44
CA ARG A 298 -2.58 19.69 -28.60
C ARG A 298 -2.94 20.01 -27.15
N ASN A 299 -3.35 19.00 -26.38
CA ASN A 299 -3.79 19.19 -25.00
C ASN A 299 -2.63 19.62 -24.08
N LYS A 300 -2.93 20.35 -23.00
CA LYS A 300 -1.98 20.67 -21.91
C LYS A 300 -1.96 19.51 -20.89
N PRO A 301 -0.85 18.78 -20.71
CA PRO A 301 -0.71 17.78 -19.66
C PRO A 301 -0.41 18.40 -18.28
N GLU A 302 -0.57 17.63 -17.21
CA GLU A 302 -0.03 17.98 -15.88
C GLU A 302 1.49 17.77 -15.86
N VAL A 303 2.25 18.79 -15.46
CA VAL A 303 3.70 18.81 -15.56
C VAL A 303 4.37 18.48 -14.22
N TRP A 304 5.30 17.53 -14.26
CA TRP A 304 6.03 17.03 -13.10
C TRP A 304 7.54 17.20 -13.25
N ALA A 305 8.22 17.52 -12.14
CA ALA A 305 9.68 17.57 -12.09
C ALA A 305 10.24 17.16 -10.72
N HIS A 306 11.56 17.02 -10.62
CA HIS A 306 12.22 16.74 -9.35
C HIS A 306 12.34 17.95 -8.42
N LYS A 307 12.04 19.16 -8.91
CA LYS A 307 12.12 20.41 -8.17
C LYS A 307 11.09 21.42 -8.70
N ALA A 308 10.67 22.33 -7.82
CA ALA A 308 9.75 23.39 -8.18
C ALA A 308 10.41 24.40 -9.13
N ALA A 309 9.65 24.87 -10.12
CA ALA A 309 10.06 25.89 -11.08
C ALA A 309 8.83 26.44 -11.83
N PRO A 310 8.92 27.61 -12.50
CA PRO A 310 7.84 28.10 -13.34
C PRO A 310 7.43 27.08 -14.42
N GLY A 311 6.14 26.75 -14.47
CA GLY A 311 5.58 25.77 -15.41
C GLY A 311 5.57 24.32 -14.89
N ILE A 312 5.96 24.07 -13.64
CA ILE A 312 5.82 22.77 -12.97
C ILE A 312 4.57 22.78 -12.09
N ASP A 313 3.67 21.83 -12.29
CA ASP A 313 2.43 21.69 -11.51
C ASP A 313 2.67 20.87 -10.23
N LYS A 314 3.50 19.82 -10.30
CA LYS A 314 3.83 18.94 -9.16
C LYS A 314 5.30 18.55 -9.12
N THR A 315 5.76 18.17 -7.93
CA THR A 315 7.13 17.70 -7.71
C THR A 315 7.15 16.33 -7.05
N THR A 316 8.09 15.47 -7.46
CA THR A 316 8.41 14.20 -6.79
C THR A 316 9.93 14.11 -6.55
N PRO A 317 10.42 13.52 -5.44
CA PRO A 317 11.86 13.43 -5.21
C PRO A 317 12.60 12.69 -6.35
N ASP A 318 13.87 13.01 -6.61
CA ASP A 318 14.65 12.31 -7.62
C ASP A 318 15.16 10.95 -7.10
N TRP A 319 15.17 9.94 -7.97
CA TRP A 319 15.85 8.65 -7.74
C TRP A 319 17.24 8.58 -8.41
N GLY A 320 17.70 9.70 -9.00
CA GLY A 320 19.02 9.82 -9.61
C GLY A 320 19.11 9.16 -10.99
N GLY A 321 17.97 8.89 -11.63
CA GLY A 321 17.87 8.19 -12.92
C GLY A 321 17.62 9.11 -14.12
N SER A 322 17.16 8.49 -15.21
CA SER A 322 16.69 9.22 -16.39
C SER A 322 15.32 9.86 -16.14
N THR A 323 14.87 10.78 -17.01
CA THR A 323 13.49 11.29 -16.95
C THR A 323 12.44 10.19 -17.14
N GLY A 324 12.77 9.12 -17.87
CA GLY A 324 11.89 7.93 -17.94
C GLY A 324 11.70 7.28 -16.57
N LEU A 325 12.74 7.21 -15.73
CA LEU A 325 12.62 6.69 -14.36
C LEU A 325 11.82 7.65 -13.46
N LEU A 326 12.01 8.97 -13.63
CA LEU A 326 11.20 9.98 -12.92
C LEU A 326 9.70 9.83 -13.24
N ALA A 327 9.37 9.59 -14.51
CA ALA A 327 7.99 9.36 -14.95
C ALA A 327 7.38 8.11 -14.30
N VAL A 328 8.11 6.99 -14.28
CA VAL A 328 7.69 5.77 -13.60
C VAL A 328 7.42 6.03 -12.13
N LYS A 329 8.34 6.69 -11.43
CA LYS A 329 8.18 7.01 -10.02
C LYS A 329 6.91 7.83 -9.76
N GLY A 330 6.70 8.91 -10.51
CA GLY A 330 5.50 9.73 -10.37
C GLY A 330 4.20 8.95 -10.62
N LEU A 331 4.21 8.05 -11.61
CA LEU A 331 3.07 7.17 -11.87
C LEU A 331 2.83 6.16 -10.73
N LEU A 332 3.88 5.61 -10.11
CA LEU A 332 3.74 4.75 -8.93
C LEU A 332 3.13 5.53 -7.74
N GLU A 333 3.55 6.77 -7.51
CA GLU A 333 2.97 7.66 -6.49
C GLU A 333 1.49 7.99 -6.76
N LEU A 334 1.09 8.00 -8.03
CA LEU A 334 -0.30 8.18 -8.47
C LEU A 334 -1.13 6.87 -8.43
N GLY A 335 -0.52 5.75 -8.05
CA GLY A 335 -1.19 4.45 -7.91
C GLY A 335 -1.37 3.68 -9.21
N TYR A 336 -0.57 3.94 -10.25
CA TYR A 336 -0.53 3.07 -11.43
C TYR A 336 0.19 1.76 -11.12
N GLU A 337 -0.36 0.64 -11.58
CA GLU A 337 0.10 -0.71 -11.21
C GLU A 337 0.69 -1.49 -12.39
N ARG A 338 0.43 -1.04 -13.63
CA ARG A 338 1.02 -1.61 -14.85
C ARG A 338 1.52 -0.48 -15.75
N ILE A 339 2.83 -0.25 -15.71
CA ILE A 339 3.48 0.83 -16.45
C ILE A 339 4.32 0.19 -17.57
N VAL A 340 4.03 0.56 -18.81
CA VAL A 340 4.80 0.13 -19.99
C VAL A 340 5.69 1.27 -20.45
N LEU A 341 6.97 0.98 -20.67
CA LEU A 341 7.95 1.91 -21.22
C LEU A 341 8.03 1.74 -22.74
N GLY A 342 7.80 2.80 -23.51
CA GLY A 342 8.13 2.89 -24.92
C GLY A 342 9.14 4.01 -25.18
N GLY A 343 10.22 3.73 -25.90
CA GLY A 343 11.29 4.71 -26.14
C GLY A 343 12.19 4.98 -24.92
N VAL A 344 12.24 4.06 -23.95
CA VAL A 344 13.14 4.12 -22.79
C VAL A 344 14.05 2.88 -22.74
N PRO A 345 14.82 2.58 -23.81
CA PRO A 345 15.61 1.35 -23.88
C PRO A 345 16.78 1.33 -22.88
N MET A 346 17.22 2.51 -22.41
CA MET A 346 18.42 2.67 -21.59
C MET A 346 19.62 1.95 -22.19
N ASP A 347 19.88 2.14 -23.48
CA ASP A 347 21.07 1.69 -24.19
C ASP A 347 21.76 2.89 -24.86
N THR A 348 22.73 2.63 -25.75
CA THR A 348 23.49 3.69 -26.44
C THR A 348 22.77 4.27 -27.64
N SER A 349 21.53 3.83 -27.94
CA SER A 349 20.75 4.34 -29.06
C SER A 349 20.54 5.86 -28.96
N PRO A 350 20.46 6.56 -30.10
CA PRO A 350 20.29 8.00 -30.09
C PRO A 350 18.90 8.41 -29.64
N HIS A 351 18.76 9.69 -29.28
CA HIS A 351 17.45 10.30 -29.10
C HIS A 351 16.84 10.56 -30.49
N PHE A 352 15.51 10.57 -30.61
CA PHE A 352 14.83 10.73 -31.89
C PHE A 352 15.15 12.07 -32.60
N TYR A 353 15.64 13.07 -31.87
CA TYR A 353 15.85 14.45 -32.35
C TYR A 353 17.31 14.84 -32.61
N ASN A 354 18.31 14.07 -32.15
CA ASN A 354 19.74 14.46 -32.30
C ASN A 354 20.63 13.43 -33.00
N GLY A 355 20.18 12.19 -33.18
CA GLY A 355 20.93 11.15 -33.91
C GLY A 355 22.27 10.73 -33.27
N GLN A 356 22.68 11.34 -32.16
CA GLN A 356 23.97 11.07 -31.50
C GLN A 356 23.82 9.96 -30.45
N PRO A 357 24.77 9.00 -30.37
CA PRO A 357 24.73 7.95 -29.36
C PRO A 357 24.69 8.50 -27.92
N TRP A 358 23.87 7.90 -27.07
CA TRP A 358 23.74 8.34 -25.69
C TRP A 358 24.85 7.77 -24.79
N ARG A 359 25.87 8.59 -24.50
CA ARG A 359 27.07 8.15 -23.77
C ARG A 359 26.92 8.04 -22.25
N GLN A 360 25.88 8.65 -21.67
CA GLN A 360 25.69 8.69 -20.21
C GLN A 360 24.85 7.53 -19.67
N VAL A 361 24.49 6.57 -20.52
CA VAL A 361 23.54 5.49 -20.20
C VAL A 361 23.90 4.72 -18.93
N GLU A 362 25.18 4.37 -18.72
CA GLU A 362 25.55 3.49 -17.60
C GLU A 362 25.40 4.17 -16.24
N ARG A 363 25.60 5.48 -16.17
CA ARG A 363 25.32 6.27 -14.95
C ARG A 363 23.86 6.12 -14.54
N TYR A 364 22.94 6.22 -15.51
CA TYR A 364 21.52 6.17 -15.23
C TYR A 364 21.00 4.76 -14.98
N ARG A 365 21.61 3.72 -15.57
CA ARG A 365 21.29 2.31 -15.28
C ARG A 365 21.51 1.93 -13.82
N GLN A 366 22.44 2.58 -13.11
CA GLN A 366 22.66 2.35 -11.68
C GLN A 366 21.40 2.63 -10.85
N ALA A 367 20.68 3.72 -11.14
CA ALA A 367 19.44 4.06 -10.45
C ALA A 367 18.34 3.02 -10.71
N TRP A 368 18.21 2.52 -11.94
CA TRP A 368 17.26 1.46 -12.28
C TRP A 368 17.53 0.17 -11.49
N ARG A 369 18.81 -0.22 -11.33
CA ARG A 369 19.19 -1.40 -10.53
C ARG A 369 18.91 -1.18 -9.05
N ALA A 370 19.21 0.01 -8.52
CA ALA A 370 19.01 0.35 -7.11
C ALA A 370 17.53 0.28 -6.69
N HIS A 371 16.61 0.52 -7.63
CA HIS A 371 15.17 0.49 -7.40
C HIS A 371 14.47 -0.73 -8.02
N LEU A 372 15.21 -1.77 -8.43
CA LEU A 372 14.63 -2.90 -9.15
C LEU A 372 13.50 -3.58 -8.37
N ALA A 373 13.64 -3.75 -7.04
CA ALA A 373 12.62 -4.36 -6.20
C ALA A 373 11.30 -3.56 -6.18
N ASP A 374 11.41 -2.22 -6.24
CA ASP A 374 10.26 -1.31 -6.28
C ASP A 374 9.61 -1.25 -7.67
N LEU A 375 10.38 -1.57 -8.73
CA LEU A 375 9.96 -1.44 -10.13
C LEU A 375 9.42 -2.75 -10.72
N ALA A 376 10.11 -3.87 -10.48
CA ALA A 376 9.88 -5.15 -11.17
C ALA A 376 8.44 -5.67 -11.08
N PRO A 377 7.67 -5.46 -9.99
CA PRO A 377 6.27 -5.89 -9.95
C PRO A 377 5.35 -5.08 -10.88
N PHE A 378 5.70 -3.83 -11.21
CA PHE A 378 4.78 -2.86 -11.80
C PHE A 378 5.18 -2.35 -13.18
N VAL A 379 6.42 -2.61 -13.62
CA VAL A 379 6.97 -1.99 -14.82
C VAL A 379 7.47 -3.03 -15.83
N ARG A 380 7.16 -2.82 -17.10
CA ARG A 380 7.72 -3.56 -18.25
C ARG A 380 8.19 -2.60 -19.32
N SER A 381 9.08 -3.05 -20.21
CA SER A 381 9.59 -2.23 -21.32
C SER A 381 9.41 -2.92 -22.66
N MET A 382 9.12 -2.14 -23.69
CA MET A 382 8.98 -2.66 -25.06
C MET A 382 10.32 -3.14 -25.65
N GLY A 383 11.45 -2.57 -25.21
CA GLY A 383 12.76 -2.88 -25.79
C GLY A 383 13.98 -2.42 -25.00
N GLY A 384 15.15 -2.70 -25.57
CA GLY A 384 16.45 -2.35 -25.01
C GLY A 384 16.80 -3.05 -23.69
N TRP A 385 17.76 -2.48 -22.99
CA TRP A 385 18.25 -2.97 -21.70
C TRP A 385 17.19 -2.92 -20.59
N THR A 386 16.26 -1.96 -20.63
CA THR A 386 15.16 -1.96 -19.65
C THR A 386 14.23 -3.16 -19.83
N ALA A 387 14.06 -3.69 -21.05
CA ALA A 387 13.30 -4.91 -21.29
C ALA A 387 14.06 -6.16 -20.81
N GLU A 388 15.39 -6.18 -20.91
CA GLU A 388 16.22 -7.24 -20.31
C GLU A 388 16.12 -7.23 -18.77
N LEU A 389 16.12 -6.04 -18.16
CA LEU A 389 16.06 -5.87 -16.72
C LEU A 389 14.68 -6.19 -16.13
N LEU A 390 13.61 -5.70 -16.78
CA LEU A 390 12.25 -5.70 -16.21
C LEU A 390 11.33 -6.73 -16.87
N GLY A 391 11.72 -7.29 -18.02
CA GLY A 391 10.85 -8.07 -18.90
C GLY A 391 10.06 -7.21 -19.90
N LYS A 392 9.48 -7.88 -20.90
CA LYS A 392 8.54 -7.28 -21.85
C LYS A 392 7.10 -7.39 -21.36
N PRO A 393 6.21 -6.45 -21.73
CA PRO A 393 4.80 -6.59 -21.44
C PRO A 393 4.19 -7.68 -22.33
N ASP A 394 3.31 -8.48 -21.74
CA ASP A 394 2.44 -9.43 -22.42
C ASP A 394 1.01 -9.33 -21.85
N ALA A 395 0.07 -10.03 -22.49
CA ALA A 395 -1.33 -10.00 -22.09
C ALA A 395 -1.54 -10.52 -20.65
N ASP A 396 -0.79 -11.55 -20.26
CA ASP A 396 -0.89 -12.16 -18.93
C ASP A 396 -0.46 -11.18 -17.83
N TRP A 397 0.64 -10.45 -18.05
CA TRP A 397 1.13 -9.45 -17.11
C TRP A 397 0.22 -8.22 -17.00
N LEU A 398 -0.33 -7.77 -18.14
CA LEU A 398 -1.30 -6.67 -18.17
C LEU A 398 -2.59 -7.04 -17.44
N GLY A 399 -2.95 -8.33 -17.42
CA GLY A 399 -4.10 -8.88 -16.72
C GLY A 399 -5.39 -8.79 -17.53
N SER A 400 -6.34 -9.69 -17.26
CA SER A 400 -7.62 -9.80 -17.98
C SER A 400 -8.53 -8.56 -17.86
N ASP A 401 -8.35 -7.75 -16.82
CA ASP A 401 -9.12 -6.53 -16.59
C ASP A 401 -8.52 -5.31 -17.33
N CYS A 402 -7.42 -5.48 -18.05
CA CYS A 402 -6.81 -4.41 -18.83
C CYS A 402 -7.67 -4.11 -20.08
N PRO A 403 -8.07 -2.84 -20.31
CA PRO A 403 -8.81 -2.46 -21.51
C PRO A 403 -8.06 -2.87 -22.78
N GLN A 404 -8.66 -3.80 -23.53
CA GLN A 404 -8.12 -4.21 -24.82
C GLN A 404 -8.32 -3.10 -25.85
N PRO A 405 -7.41 -2.93 -26.83
CA PRO A 405 -7.65 -2.02 -27.94
C PRO A 405 -8.98 -2.40 -28.59
N SER A 406 -9.89 -1.45 -28.74
CA SER A 406 -11.07 -1.70 -29.56
C SER A 406 -10.56 -2.05 -30.96
N LEU A 407 -10.95 -3.23 -31.47
CA LEU A 407 -10.76 -3.56 -32.86
C LEU A 407 -11.60 -2.55 -33.65
N LEU A 408 -11.02 -1.41 -33.97
CA LEU A 408 -11.57 -0.49 -34.94
C LEU A 408 -11.63 -1.28 -36.25
N THR A 409 -12.82 -1.78 -36.56
CA THR A 409 -13.16 -2.28 -37.90
C THR A 409 -12.78 -1.17 -38.86
N SER A 410 -11.74 -1.42 -39.65
CA SER A 410 -11.30 -0.53 -40.71
C SER A 410 -12.51 -0.31 -41.64
N ALA A 411 -12.94 0.93 -41.75
CA ALA A 411 -13.78 1.37 -42.86
C ALA A 411 -12.89 1.67 -44.07
#